data_AF-A0A9N9TSS1-F1
#
_entry.id   AF-A0A9N9TSS1-F1
#
_cell.length_a   1.000
_cell.length_b   1.000
_cell.length_c   1.000
_cell.angle_alpha   90.00
_cell.angle_beta   90.00
_cell.angle_gamma   90.00
#
_symmetry.space_group_name_H-M   'P 1'
#
loop_
_entity.id
_entity.type
_entity.pdbx_description
1 polymer ?
#
loop_
_entity_poly.entity_id
_entity_poly.type
_entity_poly.pdbx_seq_one_letter_code
_entity_poly.pdbx_strand_id
1 'polypeptide(L)'
;MVWQENVKDILMLANIYENGKKKVEKYWPDINEEKSYGLIKVHFVSESVFSNFILRTFNCCFGNQERKINQMHYTTWPDHGVPLYSQSLVPYLQRLLKIPHSSQAPIIVHCSAGVGRTGTIILSDICLRMAAGEGHLDFLAHLENLRNQRANLVDNLEQYKLAHLVVLECLFGMRTSIVCNDEMRTAVEAILRNDGVEMQMKYILETQWQDKAMETMLELDRVAPVYHEKNRFNDIVPEKYRVFISRYPQLDEKSSYINAVLVDDFSSPGRYIVTQQPLPNTLGDFWRLVLERSCSVIISLNTVDLTDETVCKIWPEADEVLTPVDFIRITHKYTKNLLFYKIVTVQLEVKKTKHFSGFEESSSEVTILALNTWSSKDSLPNSIEEFLTFRDASDILARPAEHVIVTCYDGARACGLFVALSFIIEQMKLEQECDVCLAVRSVRHSRKQFVETEEQYEFLYRAAVTFITGFQQYSNFT
;
A
#
# COMPACT_ATOMS: atom_id res chain seq x y z
N MET A 1 -9.44 -8.81 -36.21
CA MET A 1 -8.30 -8.00 -35.72
C MET A 1 -7.11 -8.85 -35.30
N VAL A 2 -7.07 -9.43 -34.09
CA VAL A 2 -5.88 -10.20 -33.57
C VAL A 2 -5.31 -11.17 -34.63
N TRP A 3 -6.17 -11.98 -35.24
CA TRP A 3 -5.77 -12.93 -36.27
C TRP A 3 -5.30 -12.28 -37.57
N GLN A 4 -6.04 -11.29 -38.07
CA GLN A 4 -5.78 -10.63 -39.35
C GLN A 4 -4.46 -9.84 -39.33
N GLU A 5 -4.21 -9.12 -38.24
CA GLU A 5 -3.01 -8.32 -38.04
C GLU A 5 -1.82 -9.15 -37.55
N ASN A 6 -1.94 -10.48 -37.48
CA ASN A 6 -0.87 -11.37 -37.03
C ASN A 6 -0.28 -11.00 -35.66
N VAL A 7 -1.14 -10.51 -34.77
CA VAL A 7 -0.76 -10.10 -33.41
C VAL A 7 -0.32 -11.34 -32.63
N LYS A 8 0.73 -11.19 -31.82
CA LYS A 8 1.21 -12.23 -30.90
C LYS A 8 1.01 -11.86 -29.44
N ASP A 9 0.98 -10.56 -29.14
CA ASP A 9 0.96 -10.05 -27.77
C ASP A 9 -0.14 -8.98 -27.61
N ILE A 10 -0.90 -9.11 -26.52
CA ILE A 10 -1.98 -8.20 -26.13
C ILE A 10 -1.66 -7.62 -24.76
N LEU A 11 -1.57 -6.30 -24.67
CA LEU A 11 -1.44 -5.56 -23.41
C LEU A 11 -2.82 -5.07 -22.96
N MET A 12 -3.29 -5.60 -21.84
CA MET A 12 -4.56 -5.20 -21.22
C MET A 12 -4.25 -4.37 -19.98
N LEU A 13 -4.75 -3.13 -19.92
CA LEU A 13 -4.40 -2.14 -18.90
C LEU A 13 -5.60 -1.69 -18.05
N ALA A 14 -6.67 -2.47 -18.05
CA ALA A 14 -7.86 -2.21 -17.24
C ALA A 14 -8.50 -3.52 -16.81
N ASN A 15 -8.97 -3.57 -15.57
CA ASN A 15 -9.69 -4.73 -15.07
C ASN A 15 -11.07 -4.82 -15.74
N ILE A 16 -11.69 -6.01 -15.67
CA ILE A 16 -13.07 -6.20 -16.20
C ILE A 16 -14.04 -5.26 -15.48
N TYR A 17 -13.91 -5.19 -14.15
CA TYR A 17 -14.66 -4.29 -13.29
C TYR A 17 -13.71 -3.44 -12.46
N GLU A 18 -14.03 -2.16 -12.33
CA GLU A 18 -13.33 -1.20 -11.47
C GLU A 18 -14.42 -0.39 -10.73
N ASN A 19 -14.36 -0.34 -9.39
CA ASN A 19 -15.38 0.30 -8.54
C ASN A 19 -16.83 -0.10 -8.89
N GLY A 20 -17.06 -1.40 -9.13
CA GLY A 20 -18.37 -1.94 -9.51
C GLY A 20 -18.83 -1.58 -10.93
N LYS A 21 -18.08 -0.77 -11.68
CA LYS A 21 -18.38 -0.42 -13.07
C LYS A 21 -17.60 -1.32 -14.02
N LYS A 22 -18.30 -1.85 -15.02
CA LYS A 22 -17.68 -2.64 -16.09
C LYS A 22 -16.85 -1.73 -16.98
N LYS A 23 -15.55 -2.03 -17.16
CA LYS A 23 -14.62 -1.25 -17.98
C LYS A 23 -14.23 -1.96 -19.27
N VAL A 24 -14.14 -3.30 -19.21
CA VAL A 24 -13.73 -4.16 -20.31
C VAL A 24 -14.63 -5.40 -20.30
N GLU A 25 -15.01 -5.88 -21.49
CA GLU A 25 -15.65 -7.19 -21.64
C GLU A 25 -14.63 -8.32 -21.50
N LYS A 26 -14.96 -9.39 -20.76
CA LYS A 26 -14.11 -10.60 -20.75
C LYS A 26 -14.16 -11.25 -22.14
N TYR A 27 -13.06 -11.14 -22.88
CA TYR A 27 -12.95 -11.62 -24.27
C TYR A 27 -12.15 -12.93 -24.40
N TRP A 28 -11.90 -13.62 -23.29
CA TRP A 28 -11.20 -14.91 -23.25
C TRP A 28 -12.02 -15.95 -22.45
N PRO A 29 -11.85 -17.26 -22.71
CA PRO A 29 -12.52 -18.32 -21.93
C PRO A 29 -11.88 -18.48 -20.53
N ASP A 30 -12.41 -19.41 -19.73
CA ASP A 30 -11.77 -19.82 -18.48
C ASP A 30 -10.60 -20.80 -18.73
N ILE A 31 -9.74 -20.97 -17.73
CA ILE A 31 -8.51 -21.77 -17.87
C ILE A 31 -8.85 -23.21 -18.26
N ASN A 32 -8.11 -23.77 -19.22
CA ASN A 32 -8.36 -25.06 -19.85
C ASN A 32 -9.67 -25.18 -20.63
N GLU A 33 -10.44 -24.11 -20.80
CA GLU A 33 -11.63 -24.09 -21.65
C GLU A 33 -11.34 -23.55 -23.05
N GLU A 34 -12.25 -23.86 -23.99
CA GLU A 34 -12.27 -23.30 -25.34
C GLU A 34 -13.58 -22.52 -25.54
N LYS A 35 -13.48 -21.35 -26.19
CA LYS A 35 -14.65 -20.57 -26.60
C LYS A 35 -14.50 -20.06 -28.03
N SER A 36 -15.59 -20.12 -28.78
CA SER A 36 -15.66 -19.63 -30.16
C SER A 36 -16.14 -18.18 -30.20
N TYR A 37 -15.40 -17.34 -30.91
CA TYR A 37 -15.72 -15.95 -31.20
C TYR A 37 -15.86 -15.79 -32.73
N GLY A 38 -17.06 -16.08 -33.23
CA GLY A 38 -17.30 -16.21 -34.67
C GLY A 38 -16.50 -17.39 -35.23
N LEU A 39 -15.60 -17.12 -36.18
CA LEU A 39 -14.77 -18.14 -36.84
C LEU A 39 -13.46 -18.45 -36.08
N ILE A 40 -13.13 -17.68 -35.04
CA ILE A 40 -11.91 -17.88 -34.24
C ILE A 40 -12.28 -18.70 -33.01
N LYS A 41 -11.58 -19.81 -32.79
CA LYS A 41 -11.62 -20.54 -31.54
C LYS A 41 -10.45 -20.11 -30.66
N VAL A 42 -10.70 -19.88 -29.38
CA VAL A 42 -9.68 -19.47 -28.42
C VAL A 42 -9.69 -20.47 -27.28
N HIS A 43 -8.56 -21.10 -27.02
CA HIS A 43 -8.34 -22.01 -25.90
C HIS A 43 -7.35 -21.39 -24.92
N PHE A 44 -7.66 -21.42 -23.62
CA PHE A 44 -6.78 -20.87 -22.59
C PHE A 44 -5.85 -21.94 -22.03
N VAL A 45 -4.56 -21.80 -22.34
CA VAL A 45 -3.53 -22.82 -22.11
C VAL A 45 -2.91 -22.70 -20.72
N SER A 46 -2.46 -21.51 -20.34
CA SER A 46 -1.74 -21.33 -19.08
C SER A 46 -1.75 -19.89 -18.62
N GLU A 47 -1.65 -19.70 -17.30
CA GLU A 47 -1.43 -18.39 -16.71
C GLU A 47 -0.25 -18.39 -15.73
N SER A 48 0.33 -17.20 -15.57
CA SER A 48 1.32 -16.91 -14.54
C SER A 48 0.92 -15.58 -13.91
N VAL A 49 0.63 -15.62 -12.62
CA VAL A 49 0.23 -14.45 -11.85
C VAL A 49 1.49 -13.83 -11.25
N PHE A 50 1.66 -12.52 -11.45
CA PHE A 50 2.66 -11.71 -10.78
C PHE A 50 1.93 -10.67 -9.93
N SER A 51 2.68 -10.08 -9.01
CA SER A 51 2.44 -8.83 -8.30
C SER A 51 1.38 -7.89 -8.91
N ASN A 52 1.74 -7.31 -10.06
CA ASN A 52 1.02 -6.19 -10.67
C ASN A 52 0.38 -6.56 -12.01
N PHE A 53 0.60 -7.79 -12.49
CA PHE A 53 0.08 -8.23 -13.78
C PHE A 53 -0.05 -9.74 -13.89
N ILE A 54 -0.91 -10.18 -14.80
CA ILE A 54 -1.14 -11.58 -15.12
C ILE A 54 -0.69 -11.82 -16.56
N LEU A 55 0.11 -12.87 -16.77
CA LEU A 55 0.40 -13.39 -18.09
C LEU A 55 -0.54 -14.53 -18.41
N ARG A 56 -1.24 -14.45 -19.54
CA ARG A 56 -2.07 -15.54 -20.06
C ARG A 56 -1.56 -15.96 -21.42
N THR A 57 -1.58 -17.26 -21.64
CA THR A 57 -1.28 -17.87 -22.94
C THR A 57 -2.56 -18.45 -23.50
N PHE A 58 -2.90 -18.02 -24.70
CA PHE A 58 -4.01 -18.55 -25.47
C PHE A 58 -3.50 -19.26 -26.72
N ASN A 59 -4.25 -20.27 -27.12
CA ASN A 59 -4.12 -20.89 -28.40
C ASN A 59 -5.34 -20.53 -29.26
N CYS A 60 -5.10 -19.81 -30.35
CA CYS A 60 -6.15 -19.34 -31.24
C CYS A 60 -6.14 -20.16 -32.53
N CYS A 61 -7.30 -20.62 -32.97
CA CYS A 61 -7.45 -21.42 -34.19
C CYS A 61 -8.41 -20.74 -35.18
N PHE A 62 -8.02 -20.75 -36.47
CA PHE A 62 -8.87 -20.33 -37.59
C PHE A 62 -8.71 -21.33 -38.73
N GLY A 63 -9.78 -22.10 -39.00
CA GLY A 63 -9.68 -23.25 -39.91
C GLY A 63 -8.67 -24.27 -39.38
N ASN A 64 -7.65 -24.59 -40.18
CA ASN A 64 -6.58 -25.53 -39.82
C ASN A 64 -5.30 -24.84 -39.32
N GLN A 65 -5.31 -23.52 -39.17
CA GLN A 65 -4.17 -22.77 -38.67
C GLN A 65 -4.33 -22.48 -37.18
N GLU A 66 -3.21 -22.50 -36.48
CA GLU A 66 -3.12 -22.33 -35.04
C GLU A 66 -2.05 -21.28 -34.71
N ARG A 67 -2.33 -20.41 -33.74
CA ARG A 67 -1.40 -19.36 -33.29
C ARG A 67 -1.48 -19.20 -31.79
N LYS A 68 -0.30 -19.19 -31.17
CA LYS A 68 -0.13 -18.83 -29.76
C LYS A 68 -0.19 -17.32 -29.58
N ILE A 69 -1.07 -16.85 -28.70
CA ILE A 69 -1.25 -15.44 -28.35
C ILE A 69 -0.98 -15.27 -26.86
N ASN A 70 -0.14 -14.32 -26.48
CA ASN A 70 0.08 -13.95 -25.09
C ASN A 70 -0.74 -12.70 -24.75
N GLN A 71 -1.27 -12.65 -23.54
CA GLN A 71 -1.87 -11.44 -22.97
C GLN A 71 -1.15 -11.08 -21.68
N MET A 72 -0.74 -9.83 -21.56
CA MET A 72 -0.13 -9.26 -20.37
C MET A 72 -1.10 -8.23 -19.77
N HIS A 73 -1.82 -8.65 -18.73
CA HIS A 73 -2.88 -7.89 -18.09
C HIS A 73 -2.38 -7.21 -16.82
N TYR A 74 -2.19 -5.90 -16.85
CA TYR A 74 -1.83 -5.13 -15.67
C TYR A 74 -3.06 -4.90 -14.78
N THR A 75 -3.02 -5.37 -13.54
CA THR A 75 -4.19 -5.53 -12.66
C THR A 75 -4.30 -4.46 -11.58
N THR A 76 -3.22 -3.71 -11.32
CA THR A 76 -3.13 -2.78 -10.18
C THR A 76 -3.24 -1.31 -10.57
N TRP A 77 -3.64 -1.00 -11.81
CA TRP A 77 -3.91 0.39 -12.21
C TRP A 77 -5.25 0.85 -11.61
N PRO A 78 -5.29 1.92 -10.80
CA PRO A 78 -6.53 2.38 -10.17
C PRO A 78 -7.53 2.94 -11.18
N ASP A 79 -8.82 2.85 -10.85
CA ASP A 79 -9.93 3.39 -11.66
C ASP A 79 -9.76 4.89 -11.97
N HIS A 80 -9.37 5.65 -10.94
CA HIS A 80 -9.09 7.08 -11.02
C HIS A 80 -7.60 7.34 -10.79
N GLY A 81 -7.00 8.14 -11.66
CA GLY A 81 -5.60 8.55 -11.56
C GLY A 81 -4.61 7.55 -12.17
N VAL A 82 -3.53 7.32 -11.44
CA VAL A 82 -2.32 6.60 -11.83
C VAL A 82 -1.89 5.68 -10.68
N PRO A 83 -1.13 4.59 -10.95
CA PRO A 83 -0.61 3.74 -9.88
C PRO A 83 0.12 4.58 -8.85
N LEU A 84 -0.09 4.24 -7.57
CA LEU A 84 0.48 4.97 -6.44
C LEU A 84 2.02 4.97 -6.48
N TYR A 85 2.60 3.88 -7.00
CA TYR A 85 4.04 3.68 -7.09
C TYR A 85 4.44 3.48 -8.55
N SER A 86 5.25 4.37 -9.12
CA SER A 86 5.77 4.23 -10.49
C SER A 86 6.60 2.95 -10.66
N GLN A 87 7.25 2.48 -9.60
CA GLN A 87 8.07 1.26 -9.58
C GLN A 87 7.24 0.01 -9.92
N SER A 88 5.95 0.01 -9.59
CA SER A 88 5.05 -1.13 -9.87
C SER A 88 4.90 -1.43 -11.37
N LEU A 89 5.16 -0.43 -12.24
CA LEU A 89 5.14 -0.58 -13.70
C LEU A 89 6.48 -1.04 -14.28
N VAL A 90 7.58 -0.95 -13.51
CA VAL A 90 8.92 -1.27 -14.01
C VAL A 90 9.04 -2.73 -14.46
N PRO A 91 8.61 -3.76 -13.68
CA PRO A 91 8.65 -5.15 -14.13
C PRO A 91 7.80 -5.40 -15.39
N TYR A 92 6.66 -4.71 -15.49
CA TYR A 92 5.76 -4.80 -16.65
C TYR A 92 6.44 -4.25 -17.92
N LEU A 93 7.04 -3.05 -17.84
CA LEU A 93 7.74 -2.42 -18.97
C LEU A 93 9.01 -3.18 -19.34
N GLN A 94 9.79 -3.67 -18.37
CA GLN A 94 10.95 -4.51 -18.64
C GLN A 94 10.59 -5.78 -19.41
N ARG A 95 9.39 -6.34 -19.16
CA ARG A 95 8.90 -7.48 -19.91
C ARG A 95 8.40 -7.09 -21.29
N LEU A 96 7.72 -5.95 -21.43
CA LEU A 96 7.33 -5.39 -22.73
C LEU A 96 8.56 -5.15 -23.63
N LEU A 97 9.66 -4.62 -23.08
CA LEU A 97 10.90 -4.38 -23.82
C LEU A 97 11.52 -5.64 -24.43
N LYS A 98 11.26 -6.82 -23.83
CA LYS A 98 11.70 -8.12 -24.36
C LYS A 98 10.88 -8.58 -25.57
N ILE A 99 9.73 -7.97 -25.82
CA ILE A 99 8.90 -8.27 -27.00
C ILE A 99 9.53 -7.56 -28.21
N PRO A 100 9.88 -8.29 -29.28
CA PRO A 100 10.50 -7.69 -30.46
C PRO A 100 9.49 -6.86 -31.27
N HIS A 101 9.93 -5.69 -31.76
CA HIS A 101 9.11 -4.85 -32.63
C HIS A 101 9.09 -5.44 -34.04
N SER A 102 7.89 -5.66 -34.57
CA SER A 102 7.67 -6.09 -35.95
C SER A 102 6.48 -5.35 -36.54
N SER A 103 6.68 -4.71 -37.69
CA SER A 103 5.59 -4.12 -38.46
C SER A 103 4.61 -5.16 -39.02
N GLN A 104 5.02 -6.43 -39.07
CA GLN A 104 4.21 -7.56 -39.53
C GLN A 104 3.43 -8.27 -38.40
N ALA A 105 3.65 -7.85 -37.15
CA ALA A 105 3.01 -8.42 -35.97
C ALA A 105 2.93 -7.35 -34.87
N PRO A 106 2.08 -6.31 -35.03
CA PRO A 106 1.91 -5.27 -34.02
C PRO A 106 1.43 -5.84 -32.69
N ILE A 107 1.73 -5.11 -31.61
CA ILE A 107 1.22 -5.38 -30.27
C ILE A 107 -0.12 -4.66 -30.11
N ILE A 108 -1.16 -5.37 -29.69
CA ILE A 108 -2.42 -4.71 -29.32
C ILE A 108 -2.30 -4.17 -27.90
N VAL A 109 -2.56 -2.89 -27.70
CA VAL A 109 -2.60 -2.28 -26.36
C VAL A 109 -3.98 -1.67 -26.14
N HIS A 110 -4.65 -2.03 -25.05
CA HIS A 110 -5.95 -1.48 -24.73
C HIS A 110 -6.18 -1.29 -23.22
N CYS A 111 -7.10 -0.39 -22.90
CA CYS A 111 -7.67 -0.23 -21.56
C CYS A 111 -9.20 -0.25 -21.71
N SER A 112 -9.93 0.74 -21.18
CA SER A 112 -11.36 0.93 -21.43
C SER A 112 -11.61 1.69 -22.75
N ALA A 113 -11.24 2.98 -22.82
CA ALA A 113 -11.37 3.79 -24.04
C ALA A 113 -10.18 3.67 -25.03
N GLY A 114 -9.10 3.02 -24.60
CA GLY A 114 -7.89 2.84 -25.41
C GLY A 114 -7.13 4.15 -25.67
N VAL A 115 -7.09 5.07 -24.69
CA VAL A 115 -6.44 6.39 -24.83
C VAL A 115 -5.50 6.72 -23.67
N GLY A 116 -5.98 6.81 -22.42
CA GLY A 116 -5.18 7.24 -21.28
C GLY A 116 -4.05 6.26 -20.90
N ARG A 117 -4.38 5.20 -20.15
CA ARG A 117 -3.40 4.16 -19.74
C ARG A 117 -2.66 3.56 -20.94
N THR A 118 -3.39 3.31 -22.02
CA THR A 118 -2.85 2.84 -23.31
C THR A 118 -1.77 3.77 -23.84
N GLY A 119 -2.05 5.07 -23.93
CA GLY A 119 -1.09 6.06 -24.40
C GLY A 119 0.13 6.17 -23.47
N THR A 120 -0.07 6.09 -22.16
CA THR A 120 1.03 6.14 -21.17
C THR A 120 2.02 5.00 -21.37
N ILE A 121 1.54 3.76 -21.53
CA ILE A 121 2.41 2.60 -21.74
C ILE A 121 3.10 2.66 -23.11
N ILE A 122 2.38 3.04 -24.16
CA ILE A 122 2.98 3.18 -25.51
C ILE A 122 4.07 4.26 -25.50
N LEU A 123 3.80 5.42 -24.90
CA LEU A 123 4.78 6.51 -24.81
C LEU A 123 6.02 6.08 -24.01
N SER A 124 5.82 5.36 -22.91
CA SER A 124 6.92 4.85 -22.07
C SER A 124 7.79 3.84 -22.82
N ASP A 125 7.18 2.90 -23.56
CA ASP A 125 7.89 1.92 -24.39
C ASP A 125 8.71 2.58 -25.50
N ILE A 126 8.11 3.54 -26.23
CA ILE A 126 8.82 4.33 -27.25
C ILE A 126 10.05 5.02 -26.64
N CYS A 127 9.86 5.72 -25.53
CA CYS A 127 10.94 6.46 -24.87
C CYS A 127 12.05 5.54 -24.35
N LEU A 128 11.71 4.37 -23.80
CA LEU A 128 12.72 3.41 -23.34
C LEU A 128 13.55 2.84 -24.49
N ARG A 129 12.91 2.55 -25.63
CA ARG A 129 13.61 2.06 -26.83
C ARG A 129 14.44 3.15 -27.49
N MET A 130 13.96 4.40 -27.47
CA MET A 130 14.69 5.58 -27.93
C MET A 130 15.94 5.81 -27.07
N ALA A 131 15.82 5.73 -25.75
CA ALA A 131 16.98 5.79 -24.86
C ALA A 131 18.02 4.70 -25.19
N ALA A 132 17.57 3.47 -25.44
CA ALA A 132 18.45 2.35 -25.77
C ALA A 132 19.10 2.46 -27.16
N GLY A 133 18.38 3.00 -28.16
CA GLY A 133 18.84 3.08 -29.55
C GLY A 133 19.60 4.36 -29.90
N GLU A 134 19.23 5.48 -29.27
CA GLU A 134 19.65 6.83 -29.66
C GLU A 134 20.36 7.58 -28.53
N GLY A 135 20.23 7.14 -27.28
CA GLY A 135 20.88 7.76 -26.12
C GLY A 135 20.27 9.10 -25.67
N HIS A 136 19.10 9.48 -26.20
CA HIS A 136 18.33 10.64 -25.76
C HIS A 136 16.83 10.33 -25.67
N LEU A 137 16.04 11.26 -25.13
CA LEU A 137 14.61 11.13 -24.86
C LEU A 137 13.85 12.35 -25.40
N ASP A 138 12.68 12.14 -26.01
CA ASP A 138 11.76 13.23 -26.40
C ASP A 138 10.29 12.83 -26.21
N PHE A 139 9.78 13.04 -25.00
CA PHE A 139 8.39 12.71 -24.66
C PHE A 139 7.38 13.58 -25.41
N LEU A 140 7.69 14.85 -25.68
CA LEU A 140 6.74 15.78 -26.28
C LEU A 140 6.53 15.45 -27.76
N ALA A 141 7.62 15.31 -28.53
CA ALA A 141 7.52 14.96 -29.93
C ALA A 141 6.83 13.61 -30.15
N HIS A 142 7.14 12.61 -29.31
CA HIS A 142 6.47 11.31 -29.41
C HIS A 142 5.01 11.35 -28.97
N LEU A 143 4.64 12.16 -27.98
CA LEU A 143 3.23 12.36 -27.62
C LEU A 143 2.45 13.05 -28.75
N GLU A 144 3.02 14.08 -29.39
CA GLU A 144 2.42 14.74 -30.55
C GLU A 144 2.19 13.75 -31.70
N ASN A 145 3.20 12.93 -32.02
CA ASN A 145 3.10 11.88 -33.04
C ASN A 145 2.04 10.84 -32.72
N LEU A 146 1.92 10.42 -31.46
CA LEU A 146 0.86 9.52 -31.02
C LEU A 146 -0.52 10.15 -31.20
N ARG A 147 -0.69 11.42 -30.79
CA ARG A 147 -1.97 12.13 -30.90
C ARG A 147 -2.40 12.41 -32.35
N ASN A 148 -1.44 12.51 -33.28
CA ASN A 148 -1.73 12.55 -34.72
C ASN A 148 -2.33 11.25 -35.26
N GLN A 149 -2.06 10.10 -34.63
CA GLN A 149 -2.60 8.80 -35.02
C GLN A 149 -3.91 8.47 -34.30
N ARG A 150 -4.03 8.85 -33.01
CA ARG A 150 -5.24 8.67 -32.21
C ARG A 150 -5.37 9.78 -31.17
N ALA A 151 -6.47 10.54 -31.25
CA ALA A 151 -6.75 11.62 -30.33
C ALA A 151 -6.78 11.16 -28.86
N ASN A 152 -6.38 12.05 -27.96
CA ASN A 152 -6.40 11.89 -26.50
C ASN A 152 -5.50 10.77 -25.92
N LEU A 153 -4.55 10.22 -26.71
CA LEU A 153 -3.51 9.36 -26.12
C LEU A 153 -2.75 10.15 -25.03
N VAL A 154 -2.57 9.50 -23.87
CA VAL A 154 -2.17 10.15 -22.60
C VAL A 154 -3.16 11.26 -22.25
N ASP A 155 -4.17 10.92 -21.46
CA ASP A 155 -5.41 11.70 -21.35
C ASP A 155 -5.32 12.85 -20.33
N ASN A 156 -4.38 12.79 -19.38
CA ASN A 156 -4.21 13.82 -18.36
C ASN A 156 -2.75 14.03 -17.93
N LEU A 157 -2.52 15.09 -17.15
CA LEU A 157 -1.20 15.50 -16.67
C LEU A 157 -0.51 14.41 -15.84
N GLU A 158 -1.24 13.76 -14.93
CA GLU A 158 -0.68 12.73 -14.06
C GLU A 158 -0.20 11.50 -14.85
N GLN A 159 -0.93 11.12 -15.90
CA GLN A 159 -0.50 10.08 -16.84
C GLN A 159 0.76 10.47 -17.63
N TYR A 160 0.94 11.75 -17.95
CA TYR A 160 2.14 12.23 -18.63
C TYR A 160 3.35 12.29 -17.69
N LYS A 161 3.16 12.76 -16.44
CA LYS A 161 4.18 12.69 -15.38
C LYS A 161 4.60 11.25 -15.10
N LEU A 162 3.63 10.33 -14.99
CA LEU A 162 3.89 8.91 -14.77
C LEU A 162 4.78 8.32 -15.88
N ALA A 163 4.53 8.68 -17.14
CA ALA A 163 5.37 8.22 -18.26
C ALA A 163 6.84 8.65 -18.09
N HIS A 164 7.09 9.88 -17.62
CA HIS A 164 8.46 10.34 -17.37
C HIS A 164 9.09 9.59 -16.21
N LEU A 165 8.38 9.48 -15.08
CA LEU A 165 8.91 8.86 -13.88
C LEU A 165 9.17 7.37 -14.05
N VAL A 166 8.29 6.63 -14.73
CA VAL A 166 8.50 5.20 -14.95
C VAL A 166 9.69 4.94 -15.89
N VAL A 167 9.90 5.78 -16.91
CA VAL A 167 11.08 5.69 -17.77
C VAL A 167 12.35 5.99 -16.98
N LEU A 168 12.33 7.02 -16.12
CA LEU A 168 13.44 7.33 -15.23
C LEU A 168 13.77 6.17 -14.30
N GLU A 169 12.76 5.56 -13.68
CA GLU A 169 12.92 4.39 -12.80
C GLU A 169 13.43 3.16 -13.57
N CYS A 170 12.96 2.92 -14.80
CA CYS A 170 13.49 1.85 -15.64
C CYS A 170 14.97 2.04 -16.01
N LEU A 171 15.43 3.28 -16.20
CA LEU A 171 16.80 3.60 -16.63
C LEU A 171 17.78 3.71 -15.46
N PHE A 172 17.37 4.30 -14.35
CA PHE A 172 18.25 4.69 -13.24
C PHE A 172 17.80 4.21 -11.87
N GLY A 173 16.65 3.52 -11.79
CA GLY A 173 16.12 3.04 -10.52
C GLY A 173 17.05 2.02 -9.86
N MET A 174 17.23 2.16 -8.54
CA MET A 174 17.98 1.18 -7.75
C MET A 174 17.19 -0.13 -7.68
N ARG A 175 17.85 -1.26 -7.96
CA ARG A 175 17.24 -2.58 -7.79
C ARG A 175 17.38 -3.05 -6.35
N THR A 176 16.28 -3.02 -5.61
CA THR A 176 16.24 -3.33 -4.18
C THR A 176 15.45 -4.59 -3.82
N SER A 177 14.59 -5.08 -4.74
CA SER A 177 13.84 -6.32 -4.56
C SER A 177 14.75 -7.56 -4.51
N ILE A 178 14.45 -8.45 -3.55
CA ILE A 178 15.11 -9.73 -3.32
C ILE A 178 14.09 -10.85 -3.45
N VAL A 179 14.38 -11.87 -4.24
CA VAL A 179 13.49 -13.04 -4.38
C VAL A 179 13.48 -13.84 -3.06
N CYS A 180 12.29 -14.27 -2.62
CA CYS A 180 12.09 -15.07 -1.43
C CYS A 180 12.44 -16.55 -1.71
N ASN A 181 13.73 -16.86 -1.68
CA ASN A 181 14.25 -18.22 -1.84
C ASN A 181 15.36 -18.50 -0.81
N ASP A 182 16.01 -19.67 -0.91
CA ASP A 182 17.07 -20.09 0.02
C ASP A 182 18.29 -19.16 0.02
N GLU A 183 18.47 -18.34 -1.03
CA GLU A 183 19.56 -17.39 -1.18
C GLU A 183 19.27 -16.03 -0.52
N MET A 184 18.01 -15.77 -0.12
CA MET A 184 17.58 -14.49 0.47
C MET A 184 18.42 -14.11 1.69
N ARG A 185 18.77 -15.07 2.55
CA ARG A 185 19.63 -14.83 3.72
C ARG A 185 20.99 -14.26 3.30
N THR A 186 21.62 -14.88 2.31
CA THR A 186 22.94 -14.47 1.80
C THR A 186 22.87 -13.08 1.16
N ALA A 187 21.81 -12.82 0.37
CA ALA A 187 21.59 -11.51 -0.24
C ALA A 187 21.41 -10.41 0.81
N VAL A 188 20.62 -10.67 1.86
CA VAL A 188 20.43 -9.74 2.98
C VAL A 188 21.72 -9.52 3.75
N GLU A 189 22.48 -10.58 4.08
CA GLU A 189 23.78 -10.43 4.74
C GLU A 189 24.77 -9.58 3.93
N ALA A 190 24.75 -9.69 2.60
CA ALA A 190 25.57 -8.86 1.73
C ALA A 190 25.14 -7.38 1.77
N ILE A 191 23.83 -7.08 1.81
CA ILE A 191 23.32 -5.70 1.94
C ILE A 191 23.74 -5.10 3.29
N LEU A 192 23.59 -5.87 4.38
CA LEU A 192 23.93 -5.42 5.73
C LEU A 192 25.43 -5.17 5.95
N ARG A 193 26.32 -5.81 5.17
CA ARG A 193 27.79 -5.68 5.31
C ARG A 193 28.43 -4.63 4.40
N ASN A 194 27.77 -4.26 3.29
CA ASN A 194 28.38 -3.45 2.23
C ASN A 194 27.71 -2.07 2.10
N ASP A 195 27.42 -1.41 3.23
CA ASP A 195 26.76 -0.10 3.28
C ASP A 195 25.42 -0.06 2.51
N GLY A 196 24.80 -1.22 2.26
CA GLY A 196 23.61 -1.35 1.41
C GLY A 196 22.40 -0.65 2.02
N VAL A 197 22.30 -0.65 3.34
CA VAL A 197 21.25 0.07 4.08
C VAL A 197 21.41 1.58 3.92
N GLU A 198 22.60 2.12 4.16
CA GLU A 198 22.89 3.55 3.99
C GLU A 198 22.59 3.99 2.54
N MET A 199 23.06 3.23 1.54
CA MET A 199 22.81 3.50 0.13
C MET A 199 21.32 3.53 -0.22
N GLN A 200 20.53 2.58 0.28
CA GLN A 200 19.09 2.54 0.02
C GLN A 200 18.35 3.67 0.75
N MET A 201 18.70 3.98 2.00
CA MET A 201 18.10 5.10 2.72
C MET A 201 18.41 6.44 2.03
N LYS A 202 19.63 6.61 1.54
CA LYS A 202 20.02 7.76 0.72
C LYS A 202 19.23 7.81 -0.59
N TYR A 203 19.05 6.68 -1.27
CA TYR A 203 18.24 6.60 -2.49
C TYR A 203 16.79 7.06 -2.26
N ILE A 204 16.16 6.65 -1.14
CA ILE A 204 14.81 7.11 -0.77
C ILE A 204 14.76 8.64 -0.61
N LEU A 205 15.78 9.25 0.01
CA LEU A 205 15.86 10.70 0.17
C LEU A 205 16.04 11.41 -1.18
N GLU A 206 16.96 10.92 -2.02
CA GLU A 206 17.28 11.52 -3.32
C GLU A 206 16.14 11.37 -4.34
N THR A 207 15.28 10.36 -4.18
CA THR A 207 14.12 10.13 -5.07
C THR A 207 12.80 10.68 -4.55
N GLN A 208 12.77 11.27 -3.35
CA GLN A 208 11.54 11.83 -2.74
C GLN A 208 10.84 12.88 -3.62
N TRP A 209 11.59 13.60 -4.47
CA TRP A 209 11.00 14.58 -5.38
C TRP A 209 10.07 13.95 -6.42
N GLN A 210 10.28 12.67 -6.77
CA GLN A 210 9.44 11.96 -7.73
C GLN A 210 8.03 11.79 -7.19
N ASP A 211 7.92 11.46 -5.90
CA ASP A 211 6.64 11.31 -5.21
C ASP A 211 5.93 12.67 -5.15
N LYS A 212 6.67 13.73 -4.82
CA LYS A 212 6.16 15.12 -4.87
C LYS A 212 5.71 15.55 -6.27
N ALA A 213 6.34 15.04 -7.32
CA ALA A 213 5.95 15.37 -8.69
C ALA A 213 4.58 14.75 -9.07
N MET A 214 4.22 13.62 -8.46
CA MET A 214 2.94 12.92 -8.66
C MET A 214 1.80 13.48 -7.82
N GLU A 215 2.07 14.40 -6.90
CA GLU A 215 1.02 15.09 -6.14
C GLU A 215 0.20 15.99 -7.08
N THR A 216 -1.12 15.90 -6.92
CA THR A 216 -2.05 16.69 -7.72
C THR A 216 -2.14 18.12 -7.16
N MET A 217 -2.18 19.13 -8.03
CA MET A 217 -2.27 20.55 -7.61
C MET A 217 -3.49 20.84 -6.72
N LEU A 218 -4.55 20.03 -6.79
CA LEU A 218 -5.75 20.17 -5.95
C LEU A 218 -5.50 19.84 -4.47
N GLU A 219 -4.47 19.05 -4.14
CA GLU A 219 -4.10 18.70 -2.76
C GLU A 219 -3.26 19.79 -2.08
N LEU A 220 -2.55 20.61 -2.87
CA LEU A 220 -1.71 21.70 -2.35
C LEU A 220 -2.52 22.85 -1.73
N ASP A 221 -3.79 23.03 -2.09
CA ASP A 221 -4.62 24.19 -1.71
C ASP A 221 -5.40 24.03 -0.39
N ARG A 222 -5.25 22.92 0.35
CA ARG A 222 -5.92 22.71 1.65
C ARG A 222 -4.94 22.55 2.80
N VAL A 223 -4.25 23.63 3.18
CA VAL A 223 -3.49 23.65 4.44
C VAL A 223 -4.48 23.75 5.61
N ALA A 224 -4.99 22.60 6.07
CA ALA A 224 -5.76 22.53 7.30
C ALA A 224 -4.88 22.98 8.48
N PRO A 225 -5.41 23.73 9.45
CA PRO A 225 -4.62 24.20 10.58
C PRO A 225 -4.05 23.03 11.38
N VAL A 226 -2.84 23.22 11.90
CA VAL A 226 -2.16 22.32 12.85
C VAL A 226 -2.26 22.95 14.23
N TYR A 227 -2.75 22.18 15.20
CA TYR A 227 -2.88 22.65 16.59
C TYR A 227 -1.82 21.98 17.46
N HIS A 228 -0.77 22.72 17.79
CA HIS A 228 0.41 22.23 18.49
C HIS A 228 0.09 21.58 19.84
N GLU A 229 -0.90 22.09 20.57
CA GLU A 229 -1.35 21.55 21.86
C GLU A 229 -1.98 20.15 21.78
N LYS A 230 -2.31 19.68 20.57
CA LYS A 230 -2.85 18.34 20.31
C LYS A 230 -1.79 17.37 19.80
N ASN A 231 -0.53 17.80 19.72
CA ASN A 231 0.60 17.00 19.26
C ASN A 231 1.58 16.74 20.39
N ARG A 232 2.05 15.50 20.50
CA ARG A 232 3.10 15.15 21.46
C ARG A 232 4.44 15.79 21.07
N PHE A 233 4.71 15.87 19.76
CA PHE A 233 5.93 16.44 19.19
C PHE A 233 5.59 17.46 18.10
N ASN A 234 6.37 18.55 18.03
CA ASN A 234 6.11 19.65 17.10
C ASN A 234 6.48 19.33 15.65
N ASP A 235 7.40 18.39 15.45
CA ASP A 235 7.92 17.95 14.17
C ASP A 235 7.20 16.71 13.63
N ILE A 236 6.49 15.96 14.49
CA ILE A 236 5.68 14.80 14.10
C ILE A 236 4.21 15.20 14.01
N VAL A 237 3.84 15.80 12.87
CA VAL A 237 2.47 16.28 12.59
C VAL A 237 1.95 15.73 11.25
N PRO A 238 0.64 15.54 11.10
CA PRO A 238 0.06 15.05 9.86
C PRO A 238 0.06 16.16 8.78
N GLU A 239 0.87 15.98 7.74
CA GLU A 239 0.90 16.84 6.56
C GLU A 239 -0.02 16.26 5.47
N LYS A 240 0.32 15.09 4.94
CA LYS A 240 -0.43 14.37 3.90
C LYS A 240 -1.23 13.22 4.50
N TYR A 241 -2.24 12.75 3.76
CA TYR A 241 -3.09 11.62 4.16
C TYR A 241 -3.72 11.80 5.55
N ARG A 242 -3.87 13.06 5.98
CA ARG A 242 -4.35 13.41 7.30
C ARG A 242 -5.79 12.95 7.49
N VAL A 243 -6.06 12.38 8.66
CA VAL A 243 -7.43 12.02 9.05
C VAL A 243 -8.16 13.23 9.61
N PHE A 244 -9.38 13.44 9.11
CA PHE A 244 -10.33 14.40 9.66
C PHE A 244 -11.40 13.66 10.45
N ILE A 245 -11.76 14.24 11.59
CA ILE A 245 -12.92 13.85 12.39
C ILE A 245 -13.91 15.02 12.42
N SER A 246 -15.15 14.73 12.72
CA SER A 246 -16.22 15.72 12.83
C SER A 246 -15.91 16.75 13.92
N ARG A 247 -16.62 17.88 14.01
CA ARG A 247 -16.41 18.79 15.14
C ARG A 247 -17.22 18.33 16.35
N TYR A 248 -16.56 18.23 17.50
CA TYR A 248 -17.22 18.01 18.78
C TYR A 248 -16.47 18.66 19.97
N PRO A 249 -17.09 19.61 20.69
CA PRO A 249 -18.38 20.25 20.40
C PRO A 249 -18.39 20.98 19.04
N GLN A 250 -19.55 21.18 18.41
CA GLN A 250 -19.64 21.79 17.07
C GLN A 250 -18.97 23.17 16.95
N LEU A 251 -18.94 23.93 18.05
CA LEU A 251 -18.35 25.26 18.14
C LEU A 251 -16.81 25.24 18.29
N ASP A 252 -16.23 24.11 18.68
CA ASP A 252 -14.77 23.99 18.81
C ASP A 252 -14.16 23.61 17.45
N GLU A 253 -13.58 24.59 16.77
CA GLU A 253 -12.92 24.36 15.47
C GLU A 253 -11.68 23.45 15.57
N LYS A 254 -11.10 23.33 16.77
CA LYS A 254 -9.91 22.49 17.00
C LYS A 254 -10.27 21.02 17.13
N SER A 255 -11.53 20.70 17.42
CA SER A 255 -12.02 19.33 17.65
C SER A 255 -12.09 18.46 16.40
N SER A 256 -11.94 19.04 15.19
CA SER A 256 -11.78 18.29 13.95
C SER A 256 -10.33 17.90 13.64
N TYR A 257 -9.37 18.35 14.47
CA TYR A 257 -7.97 17.98 14.37
C TYR A 257 -7.64 16.77 15.24
N ILE A 258 -6.95 15.82 14.64
CA ILE A 258 -6.26 14.72 15.33
C ILE A 258 -4.93 14.45 14.64
N ASN A 259 -3.90 14.09 15.41
CA ASN A 259 -2.60 13.68 14.88
C ASN A 259 -2.66 12.23 14.37
N ALA A 260 -3.28 12.05 13.20
CA ALA A 260 -3.41 10.75 12.57
C ALA A 260 -3.28 10.83 11.05
N VAL A 261 -2.67 9.82 10.44
CA VAL A 261 -2.51 9.67 8.99
C VAL A 261 -3.01 8.31 8.52
N LEU A 262 -3.59 8.26 7.32
CA LEU A 262 -3.86 7.01 6.62
C LEU A 262 -2.56 6.47 6.04
N VAL A 263 -2.32 5.18 6.24
CA VAL A 263 -1.18 4.44 5.69
C VAL A 263 -1.69 3.22 4.98
N ASP A 264 -1.16 3.00 3.79
CA ASP A 264 -1.51 1.86 2.95
C ASP A 264 -0.82 0.59 3.46
N ASP A 265 -1.53 -0.52 3.36
CA ASP A 265 -0.91 -1.85 3.35
C ASP A 265 -0.56 -2.22 1.91
N PHE A 266 0.24 -3.28 1.71
CA PHE A 266 0.71 -3.68 0.38
C PHE A 266 -0.44 -3.86 -0.64
N SER A 267 -1.50 -4.54 -0.23
CA SER A 267 -2.64 -4.89 -1.08
C SER A 267 -3.89 -4.04 -0.82
N SER A 268 -3.88 -3.22 0.24
CA SER A 268 -5.07 -2.54 0.78
C SER A 268 -4.77 -1.07 1.09
N PRO A 269 -5.15 -0.14 0.20
CA PRO A 269 -5.01 1.30 0.44
C PRO A 269 -5.78 1.76 1.68
N GLY A 270 -5.20 2.65 2.47
CA GLY A 270 -5.80 3.25 3.67
C GLY A 270 -6.13 2.26 4.79
N ARG A 271 -5.53 1.06 4.78
CA ARG A 271 -5.83 0.00 5.76
C ARG A 271 -5.48 0.41 7.18
N TYR A 272 -4.40 1.15 7.38
CA TYR A 272 -3.96 1.58 8.69
C TYR A 272 -4.28 3.05 8.94
N ILE A 273 -4.75 3.36 10.16
CA ILE A 273 -4.78 4.71 10.70
C ILE A 273 -3.69 4.79 11.76
N VAL A 274 -2.59 5.47 11.44
CA VAL A 274 -1.45 5.62 12.35
C VAL A 274 -1.58 6.91 13.15
N THR A 275 -1.50 6.80 14.48
CA THR A 275 -1.63 7.93 15.41
C THR A 275 -0.68 7.80 16.59
N GLN A 276 -0.33 8.94 17.20
CA GLN A 276 0.31 8.93 18.50
C GLN A 276 -0.61 8.35 19.58
N GLN A 277 -0.03 7.87 20.69
CA GLN A 277 -0.81 7.58 21.89
C GLN A 277 -1.53 8.87 22.31
N PRO A 278 -2.83 8.78 22.66
CA PRO A 278 -3.61 9.96 23.01
C PRO A 278 -2.98 10.69 24.20
N LEU A 279 -3.03 12.01 24.14
CA LEU A 279 -2.76 12.89 25.27
C LEU A 279 -4.02 12.97 26.14
N PRO A 280 -3.92 13.38 27.42
CA PRO A 280 -5.11 13.61 28.24
C PRO A 280 -6.16 14.51 27.58
N ASN A 281 -5.74 15.54 26.85
CA ASN A 281 -6.62 16.47 26.13
C ASN A 281 -7.07 15.97 24.74
N THR A 282 -6.55 14.84 24.22
CA THR A 282 -6.94 14.27 22.92
C THR A 282 -7.53 12.86 23.01
N LEU A 283 -7.69 12.31 24.23
CA LEU A 283 -8.33 11.02 24.45
C LEU A 283 -9.77 10.96 23.92
N GLY A 284 -10.52 12.07 24.05
CA GLY A 284 -11.84 12.23 23.45
C GLY A 284 -11.80 12.15 21.93
N ASP A 285 -10.87 12.85 21.29
CA ASP A 285 -10.68 12.84 19.84
C ASP A 285 -10.28 11.45 19.32
N PHE A 286 -9.44 10.72 20.07
CA PHE A 286 -9.02 9.36 19.73
C PHE A 286 -10.20 8.38 19.69
N TRP A 287 -11.06 8.36 20.71
CA TRP A 287 -12.21 7.45 20.72
C TRP A 287 -13.31 7.88 19.75
N ARG A 288 -13.41 9.17 19.46
CA ARG A 288 -14.23 9.66 18.34
C ARG A 288 -13.68 9.18 17.00
N LEU A 289 -12.37 9.18 16.78
CA LEU A 289 -11.75 8.59 15.60
C LEU A 289 -12.10 7.10 15.46
N VAL A 290 -11.97 6.32 16.54
CA VAL A 290 -12.35 4.88 16.57
C VAL A 290 -13.79 4.69 16.11
N LEU A 291 -14.72 5.51 16.65
CA LEU A 291 -16.15 5.46 16.31
C LEU A 291 -16.42 5.90 14.86
N GLU A 292 -15.94 7.09 14.47
CA GLU A 292 -16.22 7.72 13.16
C GLU A 292 -15.65 6.91 11.99
N ARG A 293 -14.61 6.11 12.22
CA ARG A 293 -13.97 5.23 11.23
C ARG A 293 -14.38 3.76 11.37
N SER A 294 -15.34 3.45 12.24
CA SER A 294 -15.82 2.09 12.49
C SER A 294 -14.69 1.09 12.79
N CYS A 295 -13.65 1.54 13.50
CA CYS A 295 -12.49 0.71 13.80
C CYS A 295 -12.81 -0.28 14.92
N SER A 296 -12.75 -1.58 14.62
CA SER A 296 -12.94 -2.65 15.60
C SER A 296 -11.63 -3.19 16.20
N VAL A 297 -10.47 -2.78 15.66
CA VAL A 297 -9.15 -3.23 16.12
C VAL A 297 -8.19 -2.06 16.33
N ILE A 298 -7.52 -2.05 17.48
CA ILE A 298 -6.47 -1.11 17.85
C ILE A 298 -5.19 -1.89 18.18
N ILE A 299 -4.08 -1.53 17.56
CA ILE A 299 -2.75 -2.10 17.80
C ILE A 299 -1.95 -1.05 18.60
N SER A 300 -1.60 -1.36 19.85
CA SER A 300 -0.81 -0.50 20.73
C SER A 300 0.60 -1.08 20.89
N LEU A 301 1.60 -0.39 20.36
CA LEU A 301 2.96 -0.94 20.21
C LEU A 301 3.92 -0.64 21.35
N ASN A 302 3.65 0.38 22.17
CA ASN A 302 4.48 0.69 23.35
C ASN A 302 3.75 0.41 24.65
N THR A 303 4.53 0.12 25.68
CA THR A 303 4.05 0.14 27.07
C THR A 303 3.49 1.53 27.43
N VAL A 304 2.41 1.55 28.21
CA VAL A 304 1.77 2.79 28.66
C VAL A 304 2.41 3.21 29.98
N ASP A 305 3.34 4.16 29.94
CA ASP A 305 4.02 4.70 31.11
C ASP A 305 3.23 5.87 31.71
N LEU A 306 2.40 5.57 32.72
CA LEU A 306 1.59 6.58 33.41
C LEU A 306 2.41 7.50 34.34
N THR A 307 3.73 7.33 34.43
CA THR A 307 4.60 8.29 35.13
C THR A 307 4.90 9.53 34.27
N ASP A 308 4.72 9.42 32.96
CA ASP A 308 4.74 10.56 32.03
C ASP A 308 3.37 11.25 32.05
N GLU A 309 3.33 12.51 32.49
CA GLU A 309 2.10 13.33 32.58
C GLU A 309 1.41 13.54 31.23
N THR A 310 2.14 13.35 30.12
CA THR A 310 1.60 13.45 28.76
C THR A 310 0.96 12.15 28.28
N VAL A 311 1.00 11.08 29.07
CA VAL A 311 0.39 9.77 28.76
C VAL A 311 -0.86 9.57 29.61
N CYS A 312 -1.92 9.03 29.01
CA CYS A 312 -3.14 8.68 29.72
C CYS A 312 -3.54 7.22 29.47
N LYS A 313 -4.39 6.68 30.34
CA LYS A 313 -5.05 5.39 30.10
C LYS A 313 -5.90 5.48 28.83
N ILE A 314 -5.59 4.64 27.85
CA ILE A 314 -6.28 4.62 26.55
C ILE A 314 -7.60 3.84 26.67
N TRP A 315 -7.65 2.78 27.46
CA TRP A 315 -8.82 1.94 27.70
C TRP A 315 -9.02 1.65 29.20
N PRO A 316 -10.24 1.33 29.65
CA PRO A 316 -10.50 0.93 31.04
C PRO A 316 -9.98 -0.48 31.33
N GLU A 317 -9.50 -0.71 32.56
CA GLU A 317 -9.27 -2.05 33.11
C GLU A 317 -10.56 -2.59 33.77
N ALA A 318 -10.51 -3.77 34.38
CA ALA A 318 -11.67 -4.39 35.04
C ALA A 318 -12.31 -3.44 36.07
N ASP A 319 -13.65 -3.39 36.06
CA ASP A 319 -14.48 -2.51 36.90
C ASP A 319 -14.31 -0.99 36.69
N GLU A 320 -13.47 -0.58 35.73
CA GLU A 320 -13.34 0.81 35.33
C GLU A 320 -14.32 1.17 34.20
N VAL A 321 -14.75 2.42 34.18
CA VAL A 321 -15.52 3.01 33.07
C VAL A 321 -14.74 4.21 32.57
N LEU A 322 -14.45 4.24 31.27
CA LEU A 322 -13.84 5.39 30.62
C LEU A 322 -14.93 6.16 29.87
N THR A 323 -14.98 7.47 30.05
CA THR A 323 -15.94 8.36 29.35
C THR A 323 -15.15 9.49 28.69
N PRO A 324 -14.52 9.24 27.52
CA PRO A 324 -13.65 10.21 26.86
C PRO A 324 -14.37 11.48 26.42
N VAL A 325 -15.65 11.35 26.08
CA VAL A 325 -16.61 12.42 25.80
C VAL A 325 -17.97 12.01 26.38
N ASP A 326 -18.86 12.97 26.62
CA ASP A 326 -20.16 12.75 27.26
C ASP A 326 -21.06 11.72 26.58
N PHE A 327 -20.92 11.49 25.27
CA PHE A 327 -21.71 10.53 24.50
C PHE A 327 -21.03 9.17 24.27
N ILE A 328 -19.74 9.01 24.61
CA ILE A 328 -19.01 7.75 24.47
C ILE A 328 -18.72 7.18 25.85
N ARG A 329 -19.21 5.97 26.10
CA ARG A 329 -18.90 5.19 27.29
C ARG A 329 -18.16 3.92 26.89
N ILE A 330 -17.08 3.62 27.59
CA ILE A 330 -16.24 2.46 27.32
C ILE A 330 -16.13 1.64 28.59
N THR A 331 -16.42 0.34 28.48
CA THR A 331 -16.31 -0.60 29.59
C THR A 331 -15.45 -1.78 29.20
N HIS A 332 -14.68 -2.27 30.16
CA HIS A 332 -13.91 -3.50 30.00
C HIS A 332 -14.87 -4.70 29.86
N LYS A 333 -14.58 -5.61 28.92
CA LYS A 333 -15.27 -6.91 28.81
C LYS A 333 -14.40 -8.05 29.29
N TYR A 334 -13.22 -8.19 28.69
CA TYR A 334 -12.25 -9.21 29.10
C TYR A 334 -10.83 -8.84 28.65
N THR A 335 -9.85 -9.37 29.36
CA THR A 335 -8.43 -9.31 28.98
C THR A 335 -7.85 -10.72 28.89
N LYS A 336 -7.22 -11.06 27.78
CA LYS A 336 -6.41 -12.27 27.61
C LYS A 336 -4.94 -11.87 27.63
N ASN A 337 -4.23 -12.26 28.68
CA ASN A 337 -2.79 -12.07 28.78
C ASN A 337 -2.06 -13.18 28.04
N LEU A 338 -1.10 -12.81 27.21
CA LEU A 338 -0.17 -13.70 26.51
C LEU A 338 1.25 -13.31 26.91
N LEU A 339 2.25 -14.05 26.43
CA LEU A 339 3.62 -13.95 26.94
C LEU A 339 4.21 -12.54 26.81
N PHE A 340 4.11 -11.91 25.64
CA PHE A 340 4.68 -10.59 25.35
C PHE A 340 3.64 -9.52 24.99
N TYR A 341 2.36 -9.88 24.90
CA TYR A 341 1.26 -8.96 24.62
C TYR A 341 -0.02 -9.35 25.35
N LYS A 342 -1.00 -8.45 25.38
CA LYS A 342 -2.35 -8.74 25.85
C LYS A 342 -3.38 -8.37 24.80
N ILE A 343 -4.49 -9.10 24.78
CA ILE A 343 -5.68 -8.77 24.01
C ILE A 343 -6.71 -8.27 25.00
N VAL A 344 -7.12 -7.02 24.87
CA VAL A 344 -8.17 -6.40 25.69
C VAL A 344 -9.38 -6.18 24.81
N THR A 345 -10.54 -6.68 25.19
CA THR A 345 -11.80 -6.35 24.51
C THR A 345 -12.57 -5.38 25.37
N VAL A 346 -12.98 -4.28 24.76
CA VAL A 346 -13.82 -3.27 25.40
C VAL A 346 -15.14 -3.13 24.65
N GLN A 347 -16.18 -2.79 25.40
CA GLN A 347 -17.46 -2.39 24.84
C GLN A 347 -17.47 -0.88 24.65
N LEU A 348 -17.66 -0.43 23.41
CA LEU A 348 -17.93 0.96 23.06
C LEU A 348 -19.45 1.14 23.02
N GLU A 349 -19.98 2.02 23.86
CA GLU A 349 -21.39 2.42 23.88
C GLU A 349 -21.53 3.88 23.48
N VAL A 350 -22.41 4.15 22.51
CA VAL A 350 -22.79 5.49 22.10
C VAL A 350 -24.18 5.80 22.64
N LYS A 351 -24.33 6.90 23.37
CA LYS A 351 -25.61 7.35 23.94
C LYS A 351 -25.99 8.70 23.39
N LYS A 352 -27.29 8.93 23.17
CA LYS A 352 -27.76 10.28 22.80
C LYS A 352 -27.61 11.22 23.99
N THR A 353 -26.99 12.39 23.76
CA THR A 353 -26.91 13.45 24.78
C THR A 353 -27.65 14.68 24.30
N LYS A 354 -27.95 15.60 25.22
CA LYS A 354 -28.59 16.89 24.88
C LYS A 354 -27.74 17.75 23.94
N HIS A 355 -26.43 17.48 23.88
CA HIS A 355 -25.44 18.26 23.14
C HIS A 355 -24.94 17.56 21.87
N PHE A 356 -25.33 16.30 21.65
CA PHE A 356 -24.90 15.52 20.49
C PHE A 356 -25.95 14.48 20.05
N SER A 357 -26.44 14.63 18.81
CA SER A 357 -27.37 13.69 18.15
C SER A 357 -26.84 13.17 16.81
N GLY A 358 -25.52 13.29 16.56
CA GLY A 358 -24.91 12.96 15.27
C GLY A 358 -24.73 11.46 15.01
N PHE A 359 -24.74 10.63 16.07
CA PHE A 359 -24.69 9.18 15.98
C PHE A 359 -25.94 8.55 16.60
N GLU A 360 -26.37 7.42 16.03
CA GLU A 360 -27.40 6.59 16.65
C GLU A 360 -26.86 5.86 17.87
N GLU A 361 -27.76 5.55 18.81
CA GLU A 361 -27.39 4.73 19.96
C GLU A 361 -26.95 3.36 19.46
N SER A 362 -25.75 2.99 19.82
CA SER A 362 -25.10 1.79 19.30
C SER A 362 -24.15 1.22 20.34
N SER A 363 -23.86 -0.07 20.18
CA SER A 363 -23.00 -0.83 21.06
C SER A 363 -22.14 -1.74 20.19
N SER A 364 -20.83 -1.52 20.18
CA SER A 364 -19.86 -2.30 19.40
C SER A 364 -18.66 -2.73 20.24
N GLU A 365 -18.06 -3.86 19.87
CA GLU A 365 -16.84 -4.34 20.52
C GLU A 365 -15.61 -3.78 19.79
N VAL A 366 -14.63 -3.33 20.58
CA VAL A 366 -13.31 -2.93 20.08
C VAL A 366 -12.27 -3.82 20.74
N THR A 367 -11.46 -4.47 19.92
CA THR A 367 -10.36 -5.33 20.36
C THR A 367 -9.05 -4.57 20.30
N ILE A 368 -8.29 -4.59 21.39
CA ILE A 368 -7.03 -3.88 21.55
C ILE A 368 -5.94 -4.92 21.74
N LEU A 369 -5.00 -4.95 20.80
CA LEU A 369 -3.80 -5.75 20.87
C LEU A 369 -2.66 -4.88 21.40
N ALA A 370 -2.26 -5.06 22.66
CA ALA A 370 -1.26 -4.24 23.31
C ALA A 370 0.03 -5.02 23.57
N LEU A 371 1.13 -4.57 22.95
CA LEU A 371 2.46 -5.13 23.19
C LEU A 371 2.98 -4.66 24.54
N ASN A 372 3.40 -5.59 25.39
CA ASN A 372 3.78 -5.31 26.78
C ASN A 372 5.29 -5.18 26.96
N THR A 373 6.08 -5.46 25.93
CA THR A 373 7.54 -5.64 26.04
C THR A 373 8.35 -4.50 25.43
N TRP A 374 7.73 -3.56 24.71
CA TRP A 374 8.45 -2.51 23.98
C TRP A 374 8.27 -1.13 24.62
N SER A 375 9.31 -0.63 25.28
CA SER A 375 9.33 0.74 25.83
C SER A 375 9.37 1.79 24.72
N SER A 376 8.75 2.95 24.95
CA SER A 376 8.87 4.11 24.04
C SER A 376 10.28 4.70 23.97
N LYS A 377 11.14 4.36 24.95
CA LYS A 377 12.54 4.81 25.01
C LYS A 377 13.45 4.00 24.10
N ASP A 378 13.06 2.77 23.76
CA ASP A 378 13.87 1.86 22.95
C ASP A 378 13.59 2.07 21.46
N SER A 379 14.62 1.92 20.62
CA SER A 379 14.51 2.07 19.17
C SER A 379 13.85 0.86 18.49
N LEU A 380 14.07 -0.33 19.04
CA LEU A 380 13.65 -1.62 18.51
C LEU A 380 12.84 -2.42 19.55
N PRO A 381 12.00 -3.36 19.09
CA PRO A 381 11.40 -4.35 20.00
C PRO A 381 12.47 -5.34 20.50
N ASN A 382 12.19 -6.01 21.61
CA ASN A 382 13.16 -6.88 22.29
C ASN A 382 13.60 -8.09 21.45
N SER A 383 12.72 -8.62 20.59
CA SER A 383 12.98 -9.79 19.76
C SER A 383 12.20 -9.68 18.44
N ILE A 384 12.84 -10.15 17.36
CA ILE A 384 12.22 -10.27 16.04
C ILE A 384 11.10 -11.32 16.09
N GLU A 385 11.32 -12.45 16.73
CA GLU A 385 10.37 -13.56 16.84
C GLU A 385 9.11 -13.15 17.63
N GLU A 386 9.29 -12.43 18.74
CA GLU A 386 8.17 -11.86 19.50
C GLU A 386 7.37 -10.89 18.63
N PHE A 387 8.06 -10.01 17.90
CA PHE A 387 7.41 -9.00 17.07
C PHE A 387 6.67 -9.60 15.86
N LEU A 388 7.24 -10.61 15.20
CA LEU A 388 6.58 -11.37 14.13
C LEU A 388 5.34 -12.08 14.66
N THR A 389 5.44 -12.74 15.82
CA THR A 389 4.29 -13.42 16.43
C THR A 389 3.19 -12.43 16.81
N PHE A 390 3.55 -11.24 17.30
CA PHE A 390 2.61 -10.16 17.56
C PHE A 390 1.93 -9.66 16.28
N ARG A 391 2.70 -9.46 15.20
CA ARG A 391 2.17 -9.07 13.87
C ARG A 391 1.19 -10.10 13.36
N ASP A 392 1.51 -11.39 13.42
CA ASP A 392 0.61 -12.44 12.95
C ASP A 392 -0.70 -12.50 13.74
N ALA A 393 -0.63 -12.33 15.07
CA ALA A 393 -1.83 -12.20 15.89
C ALA A 393 -2.68 -10.97 15.50
N SER A 394 -2.01 -9.84 15.21
CA SER A 394 -2.70 -8.62 14.76
C SER A 394 -3.40 -8.80 13.41
N ASP A 395 -2.76 -9.50 12.47
CA ASP A 395 -3.28 -9.77 11.14
C ASP A 395 -4.53 -10.66 11.22
N ILE A 396 -4.49 -11.71 12.05
CA ILE A 396 -5.64 -12.59 12.30
C ILE A 396 -6.84 -11.81 12.87
N LEU A 397 -6.62 -10.94 13.86
CA LEU A 397 -7.67 -10.16 14.48
C LEU A 397 -8.23 -9.07 13.55
N ALA A 398 -7.37 -8.49 12.71
CA ALA A 398 -7.71 -7.40 11.81
C ALA A 398 -8.31 -7.83 10.47
N ARG A 399 -8.30 -9.13 10.11
CA ARG A 399 -8.87 -9.61 8.82
C ARG A 399 -10.27 -9.09 8.50
N PRO A 400 -11.25 -9.04 9.44
CA PRO A 400 -12.59 -8.55 9.12
C PRO A 400 -12.70 -7.01 9.17
N ALA A 401 -11.68 -6.31 9.65
CA ALA A 401 -11.71 -4.85 9.80
C ALA A 401 -11.31 -4.17 8.48
N GLU A 402 -12.04 -3.15 8.08
CA GLU A 402 -11.66 -2.28 6.95
C GLU A 402 -10.45 -1.41 7.33
N HIS A 403 -10.55 -0.71 8.47
CA HIS A 403 -9.50 0.13 9.03
C HIS A 403 -9.00 -0.40 10.37
N VAL A 404 -7.68 -0.33 10.58
CA VAL A 404 -7.00 -0.74 11.81
C VAL A 404 -6.24 0.45 12.37
N ILE A 405 -6.48 0.81 13.64
CA ILE A 405 -5.69 1.86 14.29
C ILE A 405 -4.38 1.27 14.78
N VAL A 406 -3.26 1.91 14.46
CA VAL A 406 -1.94 1.58 15.00
C VAL A 406 -1.45 2.78 15.79
N THR A 407 -1.12 2.56 17.05
CA THR A 407 -0.67 3.60 17.96
C THR A 407 0.61 3.22 18.69
N CYS A 408 1.50 4.19 18.81
CA CYS A 408 2.71 4.13 19.61
C CYS A 408 2.96 5.52 20.21
N TYR A 409 3.95 5.68 21.09
CA TYR A 409 4.13 6.90 21.87
C TYR A 409 4.08 8.19 21.02
N ASP A 410 4.88 8.25 19.95
CA ASP A 410 4.98 9.37 19.02
C ASP A 410 4.12 9.20 17.75
N GLY A 411 3.58 8.02 17.51
CA GLY A 411 2.88 7.68 16.26
C GLY A 411 3.81 7.60 15.05
N ALA A 412 5.12 7.44 15.26
CA ALA A 412 6.14 7.41 14.22
C ALA A 412 7.07 6.21 14.38
N ARG A 413 7.84 6.11 15.46
CA ARG A 413 8.95 5.15 15.55
C ARG A 413 8.50 3.70 15.49
N ALA A 414 7.72 3.25 16.47
CA ALA A 414 7.26 1.86 16.51
C ALA A 414 6.16 1.60 15.48
N CYS A 415 5.25 2.57 15.28
CA CYS A 415 4.21 2.51 14.25
C CYS A 415 4.81 2.30 12.86
N GLY A 416 5.81 3.10 12.48
CA GLY A 416 6.50 3.02 11.20
C GLY A 416 7.16 1.67 10.96
N LEU A 417 7.84 1.13 11.99
CA LEU A 417 8.44 -0.21 11.91
C LEU A 417 7.36 -1.28 11.70
N PHE A 418 6.24 -1.20 12.44
CA PHE A 418 5.16 -2.17 12.34
C PHE A 418 4.47 -2.15 10.97
N VAL A 419 4.12 -0.97 10.45
CA VAL A 419 3.42 -0.88 9.15
C VAL A 419 4.35 -1.21 7.99
N ALA A 420 5.64 -0.85 8.07
CA ALA A 420 6.64 -1.26 7.07
C ALA A 420 6.83 -2.79 7.07
N LEU A 421 6.95 -3.42 8.25
CA LEU A 421 7.05 -4.88 8.35
C LEU A 421 5.79 -5.57 7.84
N SER A 422 4.60 -5.01 8.13
CA SER A 422 3.33 -5.56 7.67
C SER A 422 3.24 -5.54 6.15
N PHE A 423 3.65 -4.44 5.53
CA PHE A 423 3.76 -4.28 4.08
C PHE A 423 4.73 -5.30 3.47
N ILE A 424 5.94 -5.45 4.04
CA ILE A 424 6.95 -6.41 3.56
C ILE A 424 6.41 -7.83 3.61
N ILE A 425 5.83 -8.24 4.74
CA ILE A 425 5.30 -9.60 4.90
C ILE A 425 4.16 -9.88 3.91
N GLU A 426 3.28 -8.90 3.68
CA GLU A 426 2.18 -9.05 2.73
C GLU A 426 2.71 -9.14 1.29
N GLN A 427 3.71 -8.32 0.93
CA GLN A 427 4.42 -8.43 -0.35
C GLN A 427 5.05 -9.82 -0.52
N MET A 428 5.78 -10.31 0.47
CA MET A 428 6.43 -11.63 0.41
C MET A 428 5.42 -12.76 0.22
N LYS A 429 4.25 -12.68 0.90
CA LYS A 429 3.17 -13.68 0.75
C LYS A 429 2.58 -13.69 -0.65
N LEU A 430 2.33 -12.53 -1.24
CA LEU A 430 1.64 -12.40 -2.52
C LEU A 430 2.58 -12.55 -3.73
N GLU A 431 3.81 -12.09 -3.59
CA GLU A 431 4.72 -11.87 -4.72
C GLU A 431 5.98 -12.73 -4.68
N GLN A 432 6.28 -13.36 -3.54
CA GLN A 432 7.54 -14.07 -3.31
C GLN A 432 8.77 -13.16 -3.54
N GLU A 433 8.60 -11.87 -3.28
CA GLU A 433 9.65 -10.85 -3.33
C GLU A 433 9.65 -10.04 -2.01
N CYS A 434 10.83 -9.61 -1.60
CA CYS A 434 11.03 -8.76 -0.43
C CYS A 434 11.74 -7.48 -0.88
N ASP A 435 11.08 -6.34 -0.73
CA ASP A 435 11.67 -5.03 -1.03
C ASP A 435 11.47 -4.06 0.14
N VAL A 436 12.42 -4.07 1.08
CA VAL A 436 12.42 -3.18 2.26
C VAL A 436 12.47 -1.70 1.83
N CYS A 437 13.18 -1.39 0.74
CA CYS A 437 13.29 -0.02 0.24
C CYS A 437 11.96 0.51 -0.25
N LEU A 438 11.26 -0.29 -1.07
CA LEU A 438 9.91 0.02 -1.52
C LEU A 438 8.95 0.19 -0.34
N ALA A 439 8.97 -0.74 0.62
CA ALA A 439 8.09 -0.69 1.79
C ALA A 439 8.29 0.59 2.62
N VAL A 440 9.55 0.95 2.91
CA VAL A 440 9.88 2.16 3.68
C VAL A 440 9.52 3.42 2.89
N ARG A 441 9.81 3.48 1.59
CA ARG A 441 9.41 4.61 0.72
C ARG A 441 7.89 4.79 0.73
N SER A 442 7.15 3.68 0.63
CA SER A 442 5.69 3.64 0.57
C SER A 442 5.06 4.19 1.83
N VAL A 443 5.43 3.68 3.01
CA VAL A 443 4.83 4.15 4.27
C VAL A 443 5.23 5.60 4.58
N ARG A 444 6.40 6.04 4.11
CA ARG A 444 6.88 7.43 4.30
C ARG A 444 6.08 8.47 3.50
N HIS A 445 5.28 8.08 2.51
CA HIS A 445 4.32 8.98 1.86
C HIS A 445 3.33 9.57 2.86
N SER A 446 2.94 8.76 3.86
CA SER A 446 2.01 9.15 4.91
C SER A 446 2.69 9.89 6.05
N ARG A 447 3.91 9.48 6.45
CA ARG A 447 4.68 10.13 7.52
C ARG A 447 6.19 9.94 7.30
N LYS A 448 6.89 11.05 7.07
CA LYS A 448 8.34 11.06 6.81
C LYS A 448 9.19 10.45 7.92
N GLN A 449 8.71 10.48 9.17
CA GLN A 449 9.40 9.95 10.35
C GLN A 449 9.26 8.42 10.54
N PHE A 450 8.67 7.70 9.59
CA PHE A 450 8.69 6.24 9.66
C PHE A 450 10.06 5.68 9.30
N VAL A 451 10.58 4.78 10.14
CA VAL A 451 11.83 4.03 9.93
C VAL A 451 13.01 4.99 9.69
N GLU A 452 13.24 5.93 10.60
CA GLU A 452 14.25 7.00 10.42
C GLU A 452 15.69 6.52 10.59
N THR A 453 15.92 5.44 11.33
CA THR A 453 17.26 4.96 11.66
C THR A 453 17.65 3.75 10.82
N GLU A 454 18.96 3.62 10.56
CA GLU A 454 19.54 2.42 9.92
C GLU A 454 19.22 1.16 10.73
N GLU A 455 19.25 1.26 12.07
CA GLU A 455 18.91 0.16 12.96
C GLU A 455 17.49 -0.39 12.73
N GLN A 456 16.49 0.50 12.55
CA GLN A 456 15.13 0.07 12.22
C GLN A 456 15.05 -0.55 10.81
N TYR A 457 15.83 -0.02 9.87
CA TYR A 457 15.88 -0.54 8.51
C TYR A 457 16.53 -1.94 8.45
N GLU A 458 17.64 -2.13 9.15
CA GLU A 458 18.28 -3.44 9.32
C GLU A 458 17.33 -4.46 9.98
N PHE A 459 16.57 -4.01 10.99
CA PHE A 459 15.61 -4.85 11.68
C PHE A 459 14.58 -5.41 10.68
N LEU A 460 14.07 -4.61 9.75
CA LEU A 460 13.11 -5.07 8.74
C LEU A 460 13.69 -6.17 7.86
N TYR A 461 14.95 -6.03 7.43
CA TYR A 461 15.64 -7.07 6.67
C TYR A 461 15.80 -8.37 7.46
N ARG A 462 16.26 -8.27 8.72
CA ARG A 462 16.42 -9.44 9.59
C ARG A 462 15.08 -10.11 9.87
N ALA A 463 14.03 -9.32 10.11
CA ALA A 463 12.67 -9.82 10.31
C ALA A 463 12.11 -10.53 9.08
N ALA A 464 12.35 -10.01 7.88
CA ALA A 464 11.96 -10.66 6.63
C ALA A 464 12.66 -12.03 6.46
N VAL A 465 13.97 -12.12 6.77
CA VAL A 465 14.71 -13.40 6.77
C VAL A 465 14.17 -14.37 7.82
N THR A 466 13.90 -13.90 9.04
CA THR A 466 13.30 -14.75 10.09
C THR A 466 11.91 -15.25 9.67
N PHE A 467 11.09 -14.38 9.06
CA PHE A 467 9.77 -14.75 8.56
C PHE A 467 9.83 -15.86 7.50
N ILE A 468 10.65 -15.71 6.45
CA ILE A 468 10.73 -16.73 5.38
C ILE A 468 11.28 -18.06 5.91
N THR A 469 12.26 -18.02 6.81
CA THR A 469 12.86 -19.25 7.37
C THR A 469 11.89 -20.00 8.28
N GLY A 470 11.06 -19.28 9.04
CA GLY A 470 9.95 -19.86 9.78
C GLY A 470 8.87 -20.42 8.85
N PHE A 471 8.51 -19.70 7.79
CA PHE A 471 7.48 -20.10 6.82
C PHE A 471 7.86 -21.37 6.04
N GLN A 472 9.10 -21.47 5.56
CA GLN A 472 9.61 -22.65 4.85
C GLN A 472 9.51 -23.94 5.68
N GLN A 473 9.68 -23.85 7.00
CA GLN A 473 9.49 -24.99 7.90
C GLN A 473 8.03 -25.46 7.96
N TYR A 474 7.05 -24.56 7.79
CA TYR A 474 5.62 -24.91 7.76
C TYR A 474 5.17 -25.49 6.41
N SER A 475 5.68 -24.98 5.29
CA SER A 475 5.34 -25.50 3.94
C SER A 475 5.93 -26.90 3.64
N ASN A 476 6.91 -27.36 4.43
CA ASN A 476 7.40 -28.74 4.36
C ASN A 476 6.47 -29.77 5.05
N PHE A 477 5.32 -29.32 5.60
CA PHE A 477 4.29 -30.17 6.21
C PHE A 477 2.93 -30.13 5.48
N THR A 478 2.87 -29.54 4.29
CA THR A 478 1.72 -29.60 3.36
C THR A 478 2.11 -30.32 2.09
#